data_AF-A0AA35WI45-F1
#
_entry.id   AF-A0AA35WI45-F1
#
_cell.length_a   1.000
_cell.length_b   1.000
_cell.length_c   1.000
_cell.angle_alpha   90.00
_cell.angle_beta   90.00
_cell.angle_gamma   90.00
#
_symmetry.space_group_name_H-M   'P 1'
#
loop_
_entity.id
_entity.type
_entity.pdbx_description
1 polymer ?
#
loop_
_entity_poly.entity_id
_entity_poly.type
_entity_poly.pdbx_seq_one_letter_code
_entity_poly.pdbx_strand_id
1 'polypeptide(L)'
;MLSRAVLRGSTSCLRAANRNFSSSSQRGHRVAVLGAAGGIGQPMSLLLKQSSSVSQLALYDIVGTPGVAADLSHIETQSTVQGYQGDEELDECLKDCDVVAIPAGVPRKPGMTRDDLFNTNASIVRNLVQACARSCPEAMICIITNPVNSTVPIASEVLEKAGCYDPRRVFGVSTLDVVRANKFVADAKGLDVSTVTVPVVGGHSGVTILPLLSQVTCNYCCMREVYTVPFSG
;
A
#
# COMPACT_ATOMS: atom_id res chain seq x y z
N MET A 1 76.94 0.16 39.21
CA MET A 1 76.21 0.97 40.20
C MET A 1 75.65 2.19 39.50
N LEU A 2 74.31 2.33 39.46
CA LEU A 2 73.53 3.59 39.28
C LEU A 2 73.76 4.37 37.96
N SER A 3 72.78 4.93 37.25
CA SER A 3 71.32 4.98 37.37
C SER A 3 70.76 5.54 36.03
N ARG A 4 69.44 5.37 35.86
CA ARG A 4 68.58 5.69 34.69
C ARG A 4 68.67 7.11 34.14
N ALA A 5 68.44 7.25 32.83
CA ALA A 5 67.48 8.22 32.29
C ALA A 5 66.84 7.70 30.99
N VAL A 6 65.52 7.66 30.99
CA VAL A 6 64.64 7.08 29.96
C VAL A 6 64.29 8.18 28.96
N LEU A 7 64.58 7.97 27.67
CA LEU A 7 64.00 8.75 26.57
C LEU A 7 62.90 7.91 25.92
N ARG A 8 61.64 8.23 26.25
CA ARG A 8 60.46 7.69 25.57
C ARG A 8 60.37 8.29 24.17
N GLY A 9 60.66 7.49 23.15
CA GLY A 9 60.30 7.80 21.77
C GLY A 9 58.79 7.66 21.61
N SER A 10 58.11 8.77 21.33
CA SER A 10 56.69 8.77 20.94
C SER A 10 56.56 8.23 19.52
N THR A 11 56.40 6.92 19.36
CA THR A 11 55.93 6.36 18.09
C THR A 11 54.43 6.67 17.97
N SER A 12 54.08 7.64 17.13
CA SER A 12 52.70 7.91 16.76
C SER A 12 52.11 6.67 16.08
N CYS A 13 51.25 5.95 16.77
CA CYS A 13 50.40 4.93 16.15
C CYS A 13 49.50 5.61 15.13
N LEU A 14 49.85 5.50 13.84
CA LEU A 14 48.91 5.69 12.74
C LEU A 14 47.88 4.55 12.82
N ARG A 15 46.83 4.75 13.61
CA ARG A 15 45.62 3.94 13.52
C ARG A 15 44.96 4.28 12.19
N ALA A 16 45.12 3.41 11.20
CA ALA A 16 44.25 3.39 10.04
C ALA A 16 42.81 3.21 10.54
N ALA A 17 42.05 4.30 10.55
CA ALA A 17 40.62 4.23 10.78
C ALA A 17 39.99 3.56 9.57
N ASN A 18 39.70 2.26 9.68
CA ASN A 18 38.77 1.59 8.78
C ASN A 18 37.41 2.29 8.94
N ARG A 19 37.16 3.29 8.09
CA ARG A 19 35.83 3.84 7.89
C ARG A 19 35.03 2.76 7.16
N ASN A 20 34.40 1.87 7.92
CA ASN A 20 33.33 1.03 7.41
C ASN A 20 32.21 1.97 6.98
N PHE A 21 32.17 2.30 5.69
CA PHE A 21 30.97 2.83 5.07
C PHE A 21 29.94 1.70 5.08
N SER A 22 29.14 1.62 6.14
CA SER A 22 27.88 0.88 6.06
C SER A 22 26.96 1.67 5.15
N SER A 23 26.97 1.37 3.85
CA SER A 23 25.81 1.63 3.01
C SER A 23 24.71 0.70 3.53
N SER A 24 23.93 1.17 4.49
CA SER A 24 22.56 0.67 4.61
C SER A 24 21.90 1.03 3.28
N SER A 25 21.97 0.14 2.28
CA SER A 25 20.98 0.16 1.23
C SER A 25 19.66 0.10 1.98
N GLN A 26 18.86 1.16 1.91
CA GLN A 26 17.46 1.03 2.29
C GLN A 26 16.96 -0.16 1.48
N ARG A 27 16.60 -1.26 2.16
CA ARG A 27 15.94 -2.38 1.50
C ARG A 27 14.59 -1.83 1.05
N GLY A 28 14.55 -1.26 -0.15
CA GLY A 28 13.30 -0.86 -0.74
C GLY A 28 12.46 -2.11 -1.01
N HIS A 29 11.15 -1.92 -1.03
CA HIS A 29 10.21 -3.00 -1.23
C HIS A 29 9.93 -3.21 -2.72
N ARG A 30 9.73 -4.47 -3.13
CA ARG A 30 9.16 -4.82 -4.42
C ARG A 30 7.63 -4.81 -4.31
N VAL A 31 7.00 -3.89 -5.03
CA VAL A 31 5.55 -3.68 -4.99
C VAL A 31 4.95 -4.01 -6.34
N ALA A 32 3.93 -4.87 -6.38
CA ALA A 32 3.13 -5.12 -7.58
C ALA A 32 1.79 -4.39 -7.54
N VAL A 33 1.35 -3.86 -8.69
CA VAL A 33 0.01 -3.31 -8.89
C VAL A 33 -0.71 -4.14 -9.95
N LEU A 34 -1.73 -4.89 -9.55
CA LEU A 34 -2.54 -5.72 -10.44
C LEU A 34 -3.80 -4.95 -10.87
N GLY A 35 -3.90 -4.61 -12.15
CA GLY A 35 -4.87 -3.64 -12.67
C GLY A 35 -4.27 -2.25 -12.89
N ALA A 36 -2.97 -2.19 -13.21
CA ALA A 36 -2.18 -0.96 -13.31
C ALA A 36 -2.60 -0.02 -14.45
N ALA A 37 -3.22 -0.53 -15.51
CA ALA A 37 -3.72 0.29 -16.62
C ALA A 37 -5.13 0.83 -16.36
N GLY A 38 -5.80 0.39 -15.29
CA GLY A 38 -7.12 0.87 -14.89
C GLY A 38 -7.11 2.30 -14.31
N GLY A 39 -8.30 2.88 -14.15
CA GLY A 39 -8.46 4.27 -13.67
C GLY A 39 -7.96 4.52 -12.24
N ILE A 40 -7.90 3.50 -11.39
CA ILE A 40 -7.25 3.58 -10.07
C ILE A 40 -5.76 3.21 -10.19
N GLY A 41 -5.45 2.20 -11.01
CA GLY A 41 -4.09 1.65 -11.15
C GLY A 41 -3.07 2.67 -11.63
N GLN A 42 -3.40 3.48 -12.63
CA GLN A 42 -2.47 4.47 -13.19
C GLN A 42 -2.04 5.53 -12.14
N PRO A 43 -2.96 6.29 -11.50
CA PRO A 43 -2.56 7.28 -10.51
C PRO A 43 -1.95 6.63 -9.26
N MET A 44 -2.37 5.42 -8.87
CA MET A 44 -1.74 4.69 -7.77
C MET A 44 -0.28 4.35 -8.10
N SER A 45 -0.02 3.87 -9.31
CA SER A 45 1.33 3.53 -9.78
C SER A 45 2.23 4.75 -9.84
N LEU A 46 1.69 5.91 -10.24
CA LEU A 46 2.39 7.20 -10.19
C LEU A 46 2.82 7.56 -8.76
N LEU A 47 1.90 7.48 -7.79
CA LEU A 47 2.21 7.79 -6.39
C LEU A 47 3.20 6.80 -5.79
N LEU A 48 3.11 5.51 -6.13
CA LEU A 48 4.06 4.49 -5.69
C LEU A 48 5.46 4.71 -6.28
N LYS A 49 5.56 5.12 -7.55
CA LYS A 49 6.83 5.49 -8.21
C LYS A 49 7.53 6.66 -7.51
N GLN A 50 6.77 7.57 -6.89
CA GLN A 50 7.32 8.70 -6.13
C GLN A 50 7.75 8.34 -4.70
N SER A 51 7.39 7.16 -4.19
CA SER A 51 7.72 6.73 -2.83
C SER A 51 9.18 6.26 -2.72
N SER A 52 9.92 6.78 -1.73
CA SER A 52 11.29 6.34 -1.42
C SER A 52 11.34 4.92 -0.84
N SER A 53 10.23 4.39 -0.34
CA SER A 53 10.16 3.04 0.24
C SER A 53 10.03 1.95 -0.82
N VAL A 54 9.72 2.30 -2.07
CA VAL A 54 9.60 1.36 -3.18
C VAL A 54 10.91 1.34 -3.94
N SER A 55 11.54 0.17 -4.11
CA SER A 55 12.71 0.02 -4.98
C SER A 55 12.35 -0.54 -6.35
N GLN A 56 11.33 -1.39 -6.41
CA GLN A 56 10.89 -2.02 -7.65
C GLN A 56 9.37 -1.97 -7.72
N LEU A 57 8.84 -1.43 -8.81
CA LEU A 57 7.42 -1.34 -9.09
C LEU A 57 7.09 -2.23 -10.29
N ALA A 58 6.39 -3.33 -10.02
CA ALA A 58 5.88 -4.23 -11.03
C ALA A 58 4.43 -3.87 -11.36
N LEU A 59 4.15 -3.60 -12.63
CA LEU A 59 2.82 -3.21 -13.08
C LEU A 59 2.25 -4.36 -13.90
N TYR A 60 1.04 -4.78 -13.60
CA TYR A 60 0.35 -5.82 -14.35
C TYR A 60 -1.04 -5.37 -14.76
N ASP A 61 -1.43 -5.72 -15.98
CA ASP A 61 -2.80 -5.63 -16.47
C ASP A 61 -2.97 -6.59 -17.66
N ILE A 62 -4.21 -6.82 -18.07
CA ILE A 62 -4.49 -7.64 -19.27
C ILE A 62 -4.06 -6.89 -20.54
N VAL A 63 -4.16 -5.56 -20.54
CA VAL A 63 -3.81 -4.70 -21.68
C VAL A 63 -3.23 -3.35 -21.22
N GLY A 64 -2.35 -2.77 -22.04
CA GLY A 64 -1.92 -1.38 -21.92
C GLY A 64 -0.78 -1.12 -20.91
N THR A 65 -0.35 -2.16 -20.19
CA THR A 65 0.71 -2.05 -19.18
C THR A 65 2.08 -1.58 -19.71
N PRO A 66 2.55 -2.02 -20.90
CA PRO A 66 3.86 -1.57 -21.42
C PRO A 66 3.93 -0.05 -21.62
N GLY A 67 2.82 0.57 -22.04
CA GLY A 67 2.73 2.03 -22.19
C GLY A 67 2.78 2.76 -20.85
N VAL A 68 2.03 2.27 -19.85
CA VAL A 68 2.02 2.84 -18.49
C VAL A 68 3.39 2.70 -17.83
N ALA A 69 4.05 1.56 -17.99
CA ALA A 69 5.38 1.34 -17.44
C ALA A 69 6.43 2.24 -18.09
N ALA A 70 6.39 2.41 -19.42
CA ALA A 70 7.28 3.32 -20.14
C ALA A 70 7.12 4.76 -19.64
N ASP A 71 5.89 5.24 -19.50
CA ASP A 71 5.61 6.59 -18.97
C ASP A 71 6.20 6.80 -17.57
N LEU A 72 5.91 5.87 -16.65
CA LEU A 72 6.41 5.96 -15.26
C LEU A 72 7.92 5.77 -15.13
N SER A 73 8.55 5.03 -16.04
CA SER A 73 10.00 4.81 -16.04
C SER A 73 10.83 6.07 -16.31
N HIS A 74 10.23 7.10 -16.92
CA HIS A 74 10.90 8.38 -17.18
C HIS A 74 10.96 9.28 -15.95
N ILE A 75 10.24 8.96 -14.88
CA ILE A 75 10.25 9.75 -13.64
C ILE A 75 11.60 9.54 -12.92
N GLU A 76 12.27 10.65 -12.60
CA GLU A 76 13.60 10.72 -11.99
C GLU A 76 13.66 10.31 -10.50
N THR A 77 13.06 9.18 -10.16
CA THR A 77 13.16 8.54 -8.83
C THR A 77 13.92 7.23 -8.91
N GLN A 78 14.47 6.78 -7.77
CA GLN A 78 15.36 5.61 -7.71
C GLN A 78 14.69 4.27 -8.05
N SER A 79 13.36 4.17 -7.91
CA SER A 79 12.64 2.92 -8.12
C SER A 79 12.63 2.49 -9.59
N THR A 80 12.84 1.22 -9.87
CA THR A 80 12.70 0.69 -11.23
C THR A 80 11.24 0.35 -11.51
N VAL A 81 10.78 0.52 -12.75
CA VAL A 81 9.43 0.18 -13.17
C VAL A 81 9.50 -0.89 -14.26
N GLN A 82 8.70 -1.94 -14.13
CA GLN A 82 8.55 -2.96 -15.17
C GLN A 82 7.06 -3.23 -15.41
N GLY A 83 6.66 -3.27 -16.68
CA GLY A 83 5.30 -3.62 -17.08
C GLY A 83 5.22 -5.07 -17.51
N TYR A 84 4.11 -5.70 -17.14
CA TYR A 84 3.76 -7.08 -17.46
C TYR A 84 2.34 -7.10 -18.04
N GLN A 85 2.13 -7.83 -19.12
CA GLN A 85 0.87 -7.85 -19.86
C GLN A 85 0.40 -9.27 -20.17
N GLY A 86 -0.87 -9.52 -19.85
CA GLY A 86 -1.53 -10.79 -20.16
C GLY A 86 -1.16 -11.91 -19.17
N ASP A 87 -1.97 -12.96 -19.18
CA ASP A 87 -1.94 -14.00 -18.13
C ASP A 87 -0.59 -14.74 -18.02
N GLU A 88 0.15 -14.86 -19.13
CA GLU A 88 1.45 -15.53 -19.18
C GLU A 88 2.53 -14.82 -18.37
N GLU A 89 2.42 -13.50 -18.20
CA GLU A 89 3.40 -12.67 -17.50
C GLU A 89 3.04 -12.41 -16.02
N LEU A 90 1.87 -12.86 -15.57
CA LEU A 90 1.37 -12.59 -14.21
C LEU A 90 2.27 -13.20 -13.12
N ASP A 91 2.71 -14.44 -13.29
CA ASP A 91 3.54 -15.11 -12.29
C ASP A 91 4.94 -14.45 -12.19
N GLU A 92 5.52 -14.02 -13.31
CA GLU A 92 6.78 -13.27 -13.32
C GLU A 92 6.63 -11.86 -12.72
N CYS A 93 5.48 -11.21 -12.94
CA CYS A 93 5.16 -9.94 -12.27
C CYS A 93 5.20 -10.09 -10.74
N LEU A 94 4.70 -11.20 -10.21
CA LEU A 94 4.49 -11.41 -8.77
C LEU A 94 5.71 -11.93 -8.02
N LYS A 95 6.65 -12.57 -8.73
CA LYS A 95 7.83 -13.21 -8.14
C LYS A 95 8.59 -12.30 -7.16
N ASP A 96 8.82 -12.76 -5.93
CA ASP A 96 9.55 -12.00 -4.89
C ASP A 96 8.92 -10.64 -4.52
N CYS A 97 7.60 -10.45 -4.72
CA CYS A 97 6.89 -9.27 -4.22
C CYS A 97 6.80 -9.25 -2.68
N ASP A 98 7.04 -8.08 -2.08
CA ASP A 98 6.77 -7.81 -0.67
C ASP A 98 5.32 -7.37 -0.45
N VAL A 99 4.78 -6.59 -1.39
CA VAL A 99 3.43 -6.01 -1.34
C VAL A 99 2.76 -6.15 -2.69
N VAL A 100 1.48 -6.56 -2.70
CA VAL A 100 0.65 -6.67 -3.90
C VAL A 100 -0.61 -5.84 -3.69
N ALA A 101 -0.79 -4.78 -4.47
CA ALA A 101 -2.01 -4.00 -4.53
C ALA A 101 -2.91 -4.51 -5.66
N ILE A 102 -4.18 -4.76 -5.36
CA ILE A 102 -5.16 -5.27 -6.33
C ILE A 102 -6.30 -4.26 -6.52
N PRO A 103 -6.09 -3.20 -7.33
CA PRO A 103 -7.16 -2.33 -7.82
C PRO A 103 -7.93 -2.93 -9.02
N ALA A 104 -7.48 -4.03 -9.61
CA ALA A 104 -8.12 -4.68 -10.75
C ALA A 104 -9.60 -4.94 -10.49
N GLY A 105 -10.44 -4.55 -11.44
CA GLY A 105 -11.87 -4.75 -11.36
C GLY A 105 -12.59 -4.00 -12.46
N VAL A 106 -13.82 -4.41 -12.72
CA VAL A 106 -14.67 -3.72 -13.70
C VAL A 106 -15.47 -2.66 -12.97
N PRO A 107 -15.50 -1.40 -13.44
CA PRO A 107 -16.41 -0.40 -12.89
C PRO A 107 -17.85 -0.78 -13.28
N ARG A 108 -18.82 -0.39 -12.47
CA ARG A 108 -20.23 -0.62 -12.78
C ARG A 108 -20.59 0.04 -14.12
N LYS A 109 -21.00 -0.77 -15.11
CA LYS A 109 -21.46 -0.28 -16.41
C LYS A 109 -22.98 -0.09 -16.41
N PRO A 110 -23.53 0.81 -17.24
CA PRO A 110 -24.98 0.88 -17.49
C PRO A 110 -25.53 -0.48 -17.89
N GLY A 111 -26.64 -0.90 -17.28
CA GLY A 111 -27.26 -2.21 -17.51
C GLY A 111 -26.68 -3.38 -16.71
N MET A 112 -25.57 -3.21 -15.98
CA MET A 112 -24.99 -4.25 -15.13
C MET A 112 -25.72 -4.33 -13.78
N THR A 113 -26.16 -5.51 -13.38
CA THR A 113 -26.73 -5.73 -12.05
C THR A 113 -25.65 -5.70 -10.96
N ARG A 114 -26.05 -5.62 -9.69
CA ARG A 114 -25.10 -5.70 -8.57
C ARG A 114 -24.43 -7.07 -8.50
N ASP A 115 -25.19 -8.12 -8.80
CA ASP A 115 -24.70 -9.50 -8.75
C ASP A 115 -23.74 -9.80 -9.90
N ASP A 116 -23.99 -9.28 -11.11
CA ASP A 116 -23.05 -9.41 -12.22
C ASP A 116 -21.70 -8.78 -11.90
N LEU A 117 -21.73 -7.56 -11.33
CA LEU A 117 -20.53 -6.84 -10.92
C LEU A 117 -19.76 -7.62 -9.85
N PHE A 118 -20.47 -8.15 -8.86
CA PHE A 118 -19.88 -8.98 -7.83
C PHE A 118 -19.22 -10.24 -8.43
N ASN A 119 -19.94 -11.01 -9.26
CA ASN A 119 -19.43 -12.24 -9.86
C ASN A 119 -18.19 -12.02 -10.73
N THR A 120 -18.19 -10.91 -11.48
CA THR A 120 -17.06 -10.50 -12.32
C THR A 120 -15.83 -10.20 -11.45
N ASN A 121 -15.98 -9.33 -10.46
CA ASN A 121 -14.87 -8.91 -9.61
C ASN A 121 -14.39 -10.03 -8.66
N ALA A 122 -15.30 -10.89 -8.20
CA ALA A 122 -14.98 -12.09 -7.43
C ALA A 122 -14.08 -13.04 -8.24
N SER A 123 -14.38 -13.24 -9.52
CA SER A 123 -13.58 -14.10 -10.40
C SER A 123 -12.19 -13.49 -10.66
N ILE A 124 -12.11 -12.17 -10.87
CA ILE A 124 -10.84 -11.45 -11.03
C ILE A 124 -9.97 -11.62 -9.78
N VAL A 125 -10.51 -11.28 -8.59
CA VAL A 125 -9.76 -11.39 -7.33
C VAL A 125 -9.30 -12.81 -7.08
N ARG A 126 -10.19 -13.80 -7.27
CA ARG A 126 -9.83 -15.22 -7.10
C ARG A 126 -8.62 -15.59 -7.95
N ASN A 127 -8.64 -15.28 -9.25
CA ASN A 127 -7.58 -15.65 -10.18
C ASN A 127 -6.24 -14.96 -9.83
N LEU A 128 -6.28 -13.66 -9.51
CA LEU A 128 -5.08 -12.90 -9.14
C LEU A 128 -4.49 -13.38 -7.80
N VAL A 129 -5.33 -13.65 -6.81
CA VAL A 129 -4.87 -14.17 -5.50
C VAL A 129 -4.34 -15.61 -5.64
N GLN A 130 -4.90 -16.43 -6.52
CA GLN A 130 -4.32 -17.75 -6.85
C GLN A 130 -2.90 -17.62 -7.42
N ALA A 131 -2.63 -16.61 -8.25
CA ALA A 131 -1.28 -16.33 -8.73
C ALA A 131 -0.36 -15.85 -7.61
N CYS A 132 -0.86 -14.98 -6.72
CA CYS A 132 -0.12 -14.55 -5.53
C CYS A 132 0.27 -15.75 -4.65
N ALA A 133 -0.65 -16.69 -4.44
CA ALA A 133 -0.40 -17.89 -3.65
C ALA A 133 0.73 -18.77 -4.22
N ARG A 134 0.88 -18.81 -5.55
CA ARG A 134 1.93 -19.58 -6.24
C ARG A 134 3.26 -18.85 -6.27
N SER A 135 3.24 -17.54 -6.51
CA SER A 135 4.41 -16.76 -6.93
C SER A 135 4.99 -15.88 -5.82
N CYS A 136 4.18 -15.46 -4.85
CA CYS A 136 4.59 -14.63 -3.72
C CYS A 136 3.72 -14.88 -2.46
N PRO A 137 3.70 -16.11 -1.90
CA PRO A 137 2.79 -16.46 -0.80
C PRO A 137 3.00 -15.63 0.48
N GLU A 138 4.19 -15.06 0.66
CA GLU A 138 4.53 -14.22 1.82
C GLU A 138 4.23 -12.72 1.61
N ALA A 139 3.74 -12.31 0.44
CA ALA A 139 3.47 -10.90 0.17
C ALA A 139 2.30 -10.36 1.04
N MET A 140 2.34 -9.07 1.37
CA MET A 140 1.18 -8.36 1.90
C MET A 140 0.20 -8.06 0.75
N ILE A 141 -1.00 -8.63 0.81
CA ILE A 141 -2.01 -8.51 -0.23
C ILE A 141 -3.03 -7.44 0.17
N CYS A 142 -3.06 -6.34 -0.59
CA CYS A 142 -3.94 -5.20 -0.40
C CYS A 142 -5.07 -5.22 -1.44
N ILE A 143 -6.25 -5.70 -1.02
CA ILE A 143 -7.45 -5.79 -1.85
C ILE A 143 -8.16 -4.43 -1.90
N ILE A 144 -8.23 -3.85 -3.09
CA ILE A 144 -8.95 -2.59 -3.37
C ILE A 144 -10.20 -2.86 -4.24
N THR A 145 -10.23 -4.00 -4.94
CA THR A 145 -11.35 -4.43 -5.76
C THR A 145 -12.66 -4.44 -4.99
N ASN A 146 -13.63 -3.67 -5.48
CA ASN A 146 -14.97 -3.64 -4.90
C ASN A 146 -15.81 -4.85 -5.34
N PRO A 147 -16.71 -5.35 -4.47
CA PRO A 147 -16.96 -4.91 -3.10
C PRO A 147 -15.97 -5.51 -2.08
N VAL A 148 -15.21 -4.66 -1.38
CA VAL A 148 -14.15 -5.08 -0.43
C VAL A 148 -14.68 -6.03 0.66
N ASN A 149 -15.90 -5.79 1.14
CA ASN A 149 -16.56 -6.62 2.15
C ASN A 149 -16.69 -8.10 1.75
N SER A 150 -16.67 -8.40 0.45
CA SER A 150 -16.80 -9.76 -0.07
C SER A 150 -15.52 -10.26 -0.73
N THR A 151 -14.74 -9.38 -1.37
CA THR A 151 -13.49 -9.76 -2.05
C THR A 151 -12.38 -10.14 -1.08
N VAL A 152 -12.34 -9.56 0.13
CA VAL A 152 -11.39 -9.95 1.18
C VAL A 152 -11.64 -11.39 1.67
N PRO A 153 -12.86 -11.78 2.09
CA PRO A 153 -13.17 -13.19 2.38
C PRO A 153 -12.82 -14.15 1.23
N ILE A 154 -13.11 -13.76 -0.02
CA ILE A 154 -12.75 -14.57 -1.19
C ILE A 154 -11.23 -14.77 -1.27
N ALA A 155 -10.44 -13.71 -1.08
CA ALA A 155 -8.98 -13.79 -1.08
C ALA A 155 -8.48 -14.73 0.04
N SER A 156 -9.01 -14.59 1.26
CA SER A 156 -8.67 -15.46 2.39
C SER A 156 -8.94 -16.93 2.10
N GLU A 157 -10.12 -17.27 1.58
CA GLU A 157 -10.51 -18.64 1.23
C GLU A 157 -9.63 -19.24 0.13
N VAL A 158 -9.20 -18.42 -0.84
CA VAL A 158 -8.28 -18.86 -1.89
C VAL A 158 -6.91 -19.22 -1.32
N LEU A 159 -6.38 -18.38 -0.42
CA LEU A 159 -5.10 -18.62 0.23
C LEU A 159 -5.17 -19.82 1.18
N GLU A 160 -6.30 -20.02 1.86
CA GLU A 160 -6.51 -21.15 2.77
C GLU A 160 -6.51 -22.47 1.99
N LYS A 161 -7.20 -22.51 0.84
CA LYS A 161 -7.17 -23.67 -0.07
C LYS A 161 -5.79 -23.93 -0.67
N ALA A 162 -4.98 -22.89 -0.85
CA ALA A 162 -3.60 -23.00 -1.30
C ALA A 162 -2.61 -23.38 -0.18
N GLY A 163 -3.04 -23.38 1.08
CA GLY A 163 -2.22 -23.74 2.24
C GLY A 163 -1.23 -22.65 2.69
N CYS A 164 -1.42 -21.39 2.26
CA CYS A 164 -0.51 -20.28 2.57
C CYS A 164 -1.23 -19.06 3.19
N TYR A 165 -2.41 -19.26 3.78
CA TYR A 165 -3.15 -18.19 4.42
C TYR A 165 -2.46 -17.71 5.72
N ASP A 166 -2.08 -16.43 5.75
CA ASP A 166 -1.74 -15.70 6.96
C ASP A 166 -2.71 -14.51 7.13
N PRO A 167 -3.56 -14.49 8.17
CA PRO A 167 -4.51 -13.38 8.40
C PRO A 167 -3.81 -12.04 8.66
N ARG A 168 -2.51 -12.03 8.96
CA ARG A 168 -1.73 -10.79 9.15
C ARG A 168 -1.26 -10.16 7.84
N ARG A 169 -1.51 -10.80 6.70
CA ARG A 169 -1.01 -10.39 5.38
C ARG A 169 -2.10 -10.07 4.37
N VAL A 170 -3.38 -10.22 4.72
CA VAL A 170 -4.51 -9.91 3.83
C VAL A 170 -5.25 -8.69 4.34
N PHE A 171 -5.29 -7.63 3.52
CA PHE A 171 -5.86 -6.34 3.90
C PHE A 171 -6.94 -5.90 2.92
N GLY A 172 -8.13 -5.59 3.43
CA GLY A 172 -9.12 -4.79 2.71
C GLY A 172 -8.79 -3.32 2.84
N VAL A 173 -8.51 -2.63 1.73
CA VAL A 173 -8.15 -1.21 1.78
C VAL A 173 -9.41 -0.35 1.95
N SER A 174 -9.66 0.10 3.18
CA SER A 174 -10.78 1.01 3.53
C SER A 174 -10.32 2.45 3.80
N THR A 175 -9.05 2.78 3.56
CA THR A 175 -8.43 4.08 3.89
C THR A 175 -9.17 5.26 3.26
N LEU A 176 -9.86 5.07 2.13
CA LEU A 176 -10.67 6.11 1.49
C LEU A 176 -11.79 6.62 2.41
N ASP A 177 -12.38 5.76 3.23
CA ASP A 177 -13.44 6.16 4.17
C ASP A 177 -12.86 7.04 5.29
N VAL A 178 -11.66 6.72 5.76
CA VAL A 178 -10.92 7.54 6.75
C VAL A 178 -10.57 8.90 6.15
N VAL A 179 -10.03 8.94 4.92
CA VAL A 179 -9.69 10.20 4.22
C VAL A 179 -10.94 11.07 4.05
N ARG A 180 -12.08 10.48 3.68
CA ARG A 180 -13.36 11.19 3.56
C ARG A 180 -13.85 11.70 4.92
N ALA A 181 -13.82 10.86 5.95
CA ALA A 181 -14.26 11.24 7.29
C ALA A 181 -13.42 12.41 7.84
N ASN A 182 -12.09 12.36 7.71
CA ASN A 182 -11.20 13.45 8.10
C ASN A 182 -11.56 14.74 7.37
N LYS A 183 -11.73 14.68 6.05
CA LYS A 183 -12.09 15.84 5.23
C LYS A 183 -13.43 16.46 5.65
N PHE A 184 -14.47 15.64 5.81
CA PHE A 184 -15.80 16.13 6.15
C PHE A 184 -15.88 16.70 7.57
N VAL A 185 -15.20 16.08 8.54
CA VAL A 185 -15.13 16.61 9.91
C VAL A 185 -14.34 17.92 9.95
N ALA A 186 -13.22 18.00 9.23
CA ALA A 186 -12.43 19.23 9.14
C ALA A 186 -13.23 20.38 8.53
N ASP A 187 -13.92 20.13 7.42
CA ASP A 187 -14.77 21.13 6.74
C ASP A 187 -15.93 21.59 7.64
N ALA A 188 -16.60 20.66 8.33
CA ALA A 188 -17.72 20.98 9.22
C ALA A 188 -17.29 21.79 10.47
N LYS A 189 -16.02 21.70 10.87
CA LYS A 189 -15.48 22.38 12.06
C LYS A 189 -14.52 23.53 11.73
N GLY A 190 -14.26 23.81 10.45
CA GLY A 190 -13.29 24.82 10.03
C GLY A 190 -11.85 24.51 10.49
N LEU A 191 -11.49 23.23 10.58
CA LEU A 191 -10.18 22.78 11.02
C LEU A 191 -9.26 22.49 9.82
N ASP A 192 -7.95 22.50 10.05
CA ASP A 192 -7.01 21.94 9.10
C ASP A 192 -7.13 20.41 9.08
N VAL A 193 -7.47 19.86 7.90
CA VAL A 193 -7.62 18.41 7.67
C VAL A 193 -6.37 17.63 8.03
N SER A 194 -5.18 18.23 7.94
CA SER A 194 -3.91 17.58 8.31
C SER A 194 -3.84 17.23 9.80
N THR A 195 -4.69 17.86 10.61
CA THR A 195 -4.68 17.73 12.08
C THR A 195 -5.81 16.85 12.60
N VAL A 196 -6.74 16.43 11.74
CA VAL A 196 -7.94 15.67 12.11
C VAL A 196 -7.73 14.20 11.80
N THR A 197 -7.99 13.35 12.79
CA THR A 197 -8.04 11.89 12.61
C THR A 197 -9.36 11.35 13.14
N VAL A 198 -10.13 10.72 12.25
CA VAL A 198 -11.40 10.06 12.54
C VAL A 198 -11.23 8.55 12.32
N PRO A 199 -11.28 7.73 13.38
CA PRO A 199 -11.30 6.28 13.21
C PRO A 199 -12.58 5.84 12.47
N VAL A 200 -12.43 4.97 11.47
CA VAL A 200 -13.56 4.37 10.75
C VAL A 200 -13.45 2.85 10.86
N VAL A 201 -14.55 2.21 11.25
CA VAL A 201 -14.62 0.75 11.47
C VAL A 201 -15.80 0.14 10.71
N GLY A 202 -15.91 -1.19 10.74
CA GLY A 202 -16.97 -1.94 10.07
C GLY A 202 -16.51 -2.46 8.71
N GLY A 203 -17.22 -2.08 7.64
CA GLY A 203 -16.92 -2.44 6.26
C GLY A 203 -16.74 -1.21 5.36
N HIS A 204 -16.74 -1.43 4.05
CA HIS A 204 -16.50 -0.45 2.98
C HIS A 204 -17.72 -0.30 2.04
N SER A 205 -18.94 -0.51 2.55
CA SER A 205 -20.17 -0.38 1.74
C SER A 205 -21.36 0.16 2.52
N GLY A 206 -21.87 1.32 2.12
CA GLY A 206 -23.09 1.92 2.67
C GLY A 206 -23.08 1.98 4.20
N VAL A 207 -24.10 1.41 4.82
CA VAL A 207 -24.29 1.41 6.29
C VAL A 207 -23.24 0.61 7.06
N THR A 208 -22.39 -0.17 6.37
CA THR A 208 -21.30 -0.89 7.04
C THR A 208 -20.13 0.03 7.40
N ILE A 209 -20.04 1.22 6.80
CA ILE A 209 -18.99 2.20 7.08
C ILE A 209 -19.38 2.99 8.33
N LEU A 210 -18.61 2.84 9.42
CA LEU A 210 -18.93 3.45 10.71
C LEU A 210 -17.83 4.41 11.16
N PRO A 211 -17.93 5.72 10.88
CA PRO A 211 -17.03 6.73 11.43
C PRO A 211 -17.30 6.96 12.92
N LEU A 212 -16.29 6.76 13.76
CA LEU A 212 -16.38 6.90 15.20
C LEU A 212 -16.15 8.36 15.62
N LEU A 213 -17.17 9.20 15.40
CA LEU A 213 -17.10 10.64 15.71
C LEU A 213 -16.84 10.94 17.19
N SER A 214 -17.11 9.98 18.08
CA SER A 214 -16.78 10.09 19.50
C SER A 214 -15.28 9.95 19.81
N GLN A 215 -14.47 9.49 18.84
CA GLN A 215 -13.04 9.23 19.00
C GLN A 215 -12.17 10.13 18.10
N VAL A 216 -12.72 11.25 17.62
CA VAL A 216 -11.96 12.19 16.80
C VAL A 216 -10.82 12.79 17.62
N THR A 217 -9.61 12.75 17.07
CA THR A 217 -8.46 13.45 17.62
C THR A 217 -8.10 14.65 16.75
N CYS A 218 -7.79 15.77 17.40
CA CYS A 218 -7.28 16.98 16.76
C CYS A 218 -6.10 17.52 17.56
N ASN A 219 -4.97 17.77 16.90
CA ASN A 219 -3.75 18.23 17.56
C ASN A 219 -3.87 19.61 18.23
N TYR A 220 -4.91 20.40 17.90
CA TYR A 220 -5.06 21.78 18.36
C TYR A 220 -6.38 22.09 19.08
N CYS A 221 -7.28 21.12 19.23
CA CYS A 221 -8.59 21.34 19.85
C CYS A 221 -8.76 20.47 21.10
N CYS A 222 -9.00 21.10 22.24
CA CYS A 222 -9.41 20.39 23.45
C CYS A 222 -10.74 19.67 23.17
N MET A 223 -10.81 18.35 23.42
CA MET A 223 -11.92 17.45 23.03
C MET A 223 -13.34 17.87 23.49
N ARG A 224 -13.50 18.96 24.25
CA ARG A 224 -14.80 19.42 24.75
C ARG A 224 -15.65 20.16 23.72
N GLU A 225 -15.10 20.67 22.62
CA GLU A 225 -15.87 21.46 21.62
C GLU A 225 -16.34 20.65 20.39
N VAL A 226 -15.95 19.37 20.27
CA VAL A 226 -16.36 18.56 19.10
C VAL A 226 -17.85 18.19 19.19
N TYR A 227 -18.41 18.02 20.39
CA TYR A 227 -19.80 17.59 20.61
C TYR A 227 -20.87 18.66 20.39
N THR A 228 -20.51 19.93 20.25
CA THR A 228 -21.45 20.99 19.89
C THR A 228 -21.50 21.14 18.37
N VAL A 229 -22.26 20.27 17.72
CA VAL A 229 -22.81 20.57 16.39
C VAL A 229 -24.24 21.05 16.65
N PRO A 230 -24.58 22.33 16.44
CA PRO A 230 -25.97 22.74 16.51
C PRO A 230 -26.70 22.05 15.36
N PHE A 231 -27.61 21.14 15.69
CA PHE A 231 -28.63 20.70 14.75
C PHE A 231 -29.54 21.91 14.48
N SER A 232 -29.27 22.65 13.41
CA SER A 232 -30.26 23.56 12.82
C SER A 232 -31.24 22.72 12.02
N GLY A 233 -32.45 22.59 12.56
CA GLY A 233 -33.63 22.10 11.83
C GLY A 233 -34.16 23.12 10.83
#